data_AF-A0A0S1XYW5-F1
#
_entry.id   AF-A0A0S1XYW5-F1
#
_cell.length_a   1.000
_cell.length_b   1.000
_cell.length_c   1.000
_cell.angle_alpha   90.00
_cell.angle_beta   90.00
_cell.angle_gamma   90.00
#
_symmetry.space_group_name_H-M   'P 1'
#
loop_
_entity.id
_entity.type
_entity.pdbx_description
1 polymer ?
#
loop_
_entity_poly.entity_id
_entity_poly.type
_entity_poly.pdbx_seq_one_letter_code
_entity_poly.pdbx_strand_id
1 'polypeptide(L)'
;MDSTAKTLDPVVQAIIDGRKDQRVSQADLAKAAGISRRSLVAIESASSDPTLGTLRALCTALGYDLAVRPFGAAPTLDDILRENNQQYGGQGGPST
;
A
#
# COMPACT_ATOMS: atom_id res chain seq x y z
N MET A 1 18.83 -8.21 19.60
CA MET A 1 19.18 -8.19 18.17
C MET A 1 18.24 -9.16 17.46
N ASP A 2 17.08 -8.68 16.99
CA ASP A 2 16.58 -9.01 15.65
C ASP A 2 15.37 -8.14 15.26
N SER A 3 15.33 -7.78 13.98
CA SER A 3 14.25 -7.16 13.19
C SER A 3 13.77 -5.73 13.52
N THR A 4 14.50 -4.75 12.99
CA THR A 4 13.90 -3.57 12.35
C THR A 4 13.03 -4.06 11.19
N ALA A 5 11.73 -4.29 11.43
CA ALA A 5 10.78 -4.63 10.37
C ALA A 5 10.83 -3.53 9.30
N LYS A 6 11.33 -3.87 8.11
CA LYS A 6 11.43 -2.92 7.01
C LYS A 6 10.01 -2.55 6.58
N THR A 7 9.62 -1.30 6.83
CA THR A 7 8.34 -0.76 6.35
C THR A 7 8.33 -0.86 4.83
N LEU A 8 7.37 -1.61 4.28
CA LEU A 8 7.15 -1.70 2.84
C LEU A 8 6.68 -0.35 2.31
N ASP A 9 7.07 -0.01 1.09
CA ASP A 9 6.50 1.15 0.39
C ASP A 9 4.97 0.97 0.28
N PRO A 10 4.15 1.99 0.61
CA PRO A 10 2.69 1.87 0.57
C PRO A 10 2.14 1.42 -0.79
N VAL A 11 2.79 1.78 -1.89
CA VAL A 11 2.40 1.35 -3.24
C VAL A 11 2.66 -0.15 -3.41
N VAL A 12 3.82 -0.65 -2.94
CA VAL A 12 4.13 -2.08 -2.97
C VAL A 12 3.16 -2.86 -2.10
N GLN A 13 2.82 -2.33 -0.92
CA GLN A 13 1.82 -2.95 -0.05
C GLN A 13 0.45 -3.05 -0.72
N ALA A 14 -0.03 -1.99 -1.38
CA ALA A 14 -1.28 -2.01 -2.12
C ALA A 14 -1.30 -3.05 -3.26
N ILE A 15 -0.16 -3.26 -3.94
CA ILE A 15 -0.02 -4.32 -4.96
C ILE A 15 -0.13 -5.72 -4.32
N ILE A 16 0.53 -5.95 -3.17
CA ILE A 16 0.46 -7.21 -2.43
C ILE A 16 -0.98 -7.52 -2.03
N ASP A 17 -1.67 -6.53 -1.48
CA ASP A 17 -3.04 -6.68 -0.99
C ASP A 17 -4.00 -6.94 -2.15
N GLY A 18 -3.94 -6.14 -3.22
CA GLY A 18 -4.74 -6.37 -4.43
C GLY A 18 -4.52 -7.75 -5.06
N ARG A 19 -3.27 -8.24 -5.07
CA ARG A 19 -2.98 -9.60 -5.54
C ARG A 19 -3.64 -10.67 -4.68
N LYS A 20 -3.58 -10.53 -3.35
CA LYS A 20 -4.16 -11.48 -2.39
C LYS A 20 -5.69 -11.47 -2.45
N ASP A 21 -6.29 -10.29 -2.55
CA ASP A 21 -7.75 -10.12 -2.65
C ASP A 21 -8.31 -10.78 -3.91
N GLN A 22 -7.59 -10.65 -5.02
CA GLN A 22 -7.93 -11.32 -6.29
C GLN A 22 -7.48 -12.78 -6.35
N ARG A 23 -6.81 -13.30 -5.31
CA ARG A 23 -6.26 -14.67 -5.22
C ARG A 23 -5.35 -15.05 -6.40
N VAL A 24 -4.61 -14.09 -6.94
CA VAL A 24 -3.68 -14.29 -8.05
C VAL A 24 -2.31 -14.71 -7.51
N SER A 25 -1.67 -15.68 -8.14
CA SER A 25 -0.32 -16.09 -7.73
C SER A 25 0.73 -15.04 -8.10
N GLN A 26 1.88 -15.04 -7.44
CA GLN A 26 3.01 -14.19 -7.85
C GLN A 26 3.45 -14.49 -9.29
N ALA A 27 3.36 -15.74 -9.74
CA ALA A 27 3.74 -16.10 -11.10
C ALA A 27 2.79 -15.48 -12.13
N ASP A 28 1.47 -15.52 -11.84
CA ASP A 28 0.45 -15.02 -12.76
C ASP A 28 0.47 -13.49 -12.83
N LEU A 29 0.61 -12.80 -11.69
CA LEU A 29 0.73 -11.35 -11.69
C LEU A 29 2.01 -10.90 -12.42
N ALA A 30 3.14 -11.55 -12.14
CA ALA A 30 4.40 -11.23 -12.83
C ALA A 30 4.28 -11.40 -14.34
N LYS A 31 3.65 -12.49 -14.79
CA LYS A 31 3.37 -12.75 -16.22
C LYS A 31 2.49 -11.66 -16.82
N ALA A 32 1.39 -11.29 -16.15
CA ALA A 32 0.48 -10.26 -16.63
C ALA A 32 1.14 -8.87 -16.70
N ALA A 33 2.05 -8.57 -15.76
CA ALA A 33 2.82 -7.32 -15.74
C ALA A 33 4.07 -7.34 -16.63
N GLY A 34 4.36 -8.44 -17.32
CA GLY A 34 5.53 -8.56 -18.20
C GLY A 34 6.89 -8.59 -17.47
N ILE A 35 6.92 -9.04 -16.21
CA ILE A 35 8.15 -9.15 -15.41
C ILE A 35 8.42 -10.60 -14.99
N SER A 36 9.63 -10.87 -14.49
CA SER A 36 9.95 -12.19 -13.95
C SER A 36 9.29 -12.42 -12.58
N ARG A 37 8.90 -13.66 -12.27
CA ARG A 37 8.42 -14.04 -10.93
C ARG A 37 9.44 -13.69 -9.84
N ARG A 38 10.73 -13.87 -10.12
CA ARG A 38 11.83 -13.54 -9.19
C ARG A 38 11.86 -12.05 -8.86
N SER A 39 11.62 -11.20 -9.87
CA SER A 39 11.49 -9.75 -9.68
C SER A 39 10.31 -9.42 -8.79
N LEU A 40 9.13 -10.02 -9.01
CA LEU A 40 7.97 -9.78 -8.15
C LEU A 40 8.24 -10.21 -6.70
N VAL A 41 8.86 -11.37 -6.47
CA VAL A 41 9.23 -11.82 -5.12
C VAL A 41 10.15 -10.81 -4.44
N ALA A 42 11.18 -10.31 -5.13
CA ALA A 42 12.11 -9.33 -4.59
C ALA A 42 11.44 -7.98 -4.29
N ILE A 43 10.45 -7.58 -5.09
CA ILE A 43 9.64 -6.39 -4.85
C ILE A 43 8.78 -6.58 -3.59
N GLU A 44 8.03 -7.68 -3.50
CA GLU A 44 7.15 -7.97 -2.35
C GLU A 44 7.93 -8.16 -1.03
N SER A 45 9.21 -8.57 -1.11
CA SER A 45 10.10 -8.73 0.05
C SER A 45 10.96 -7.50 0.35
N ALA A 46 10.68 -6.34 -0.28
CA ALA A 46 11.47 -5.12 -0.18
C ALA A 46 12.98 -5.30 -0.49
N SER A 47 13.35 -6.34 -1.23
CA SER A 47 14.73 -6.69 -1.55
C SER A 47 15.21 -6.06 -2.87
N SER A 48 14.32 -5.39 -3.59
CA SER A 48 14.62 -4.60 -4.79
C SER A 48 13.76 -3.34 -4.84
N ASP A 49 14.31 -2.27 -5.40
CA ASP A 49 13.57 -1.05 -5.71
C ASP A 49 12.99 -1.12 -7.14
N PRO A 50 11.65 -1.25 -7.31
CA PRO A 50 11.04 -1.31 -8.64
C PRO A 50 11.04 0.06 -9.32
N THR A 51 11.19 0.06 -10.65
CA THR A 51 10.99 1.30 -11.43
C THR A 51 9.51 1.69 -11.44
N LEU A 52 9.22 2.97 -11.67
CA LEU A 52 7.84 3.46 -11.88
C LEU A 52 7.10 2.68 -12.98
N GLY A 53 7.80 2.31 -14.06
CA GLY A 53 7.24 1.49 -15.14
C GLY A 53 6.79 0.12 -14.67
N THR A 54 7.58 -0.53 -13.80
CA THR A 54 7.22 -1.82 -13.18
C THR A 54 6.02 -1.68 -12.25
N LEU A 55 5.99 -0.64 -11.40
CA LEU A 55 4.86 -0.36 -10.51
C LEU A 55 3.57 -0.16 -11.32
N ARG A 56 3.62 0.68 -12.37
CA ARG A 56 2.48 0.91 -13.26
C ARG A 56 2.00 -0.37 -13.95
N ALA A 57 2.91 -1.22 -14.41
CA ALA A 57 2.55 -2.49 -15.05
C ALA A 57 1.85 -3.45 -14.08
N LEU A 58 2.33 -3.54 -12.83
CA LEU A 58 1.71 -4.34 -11.78
C LEU A 58 0.33 -3.82 -11.39
N CYS A 59 0.18 -2.50 -11.20
CA CYS A 59 -1.11 -1.87 -10.94
C CYS A 59 -2.10 -2.14 -12.09
N THR A 60 -1.67 -1.95 -13.34
CA THR A 60 -2.51 -2.19 -14.53
C THR A 60 -2.96 -3.64 -14.60
N ALA A 61 -2.06 -4.59 -14.33
CA ALA A 61 -2.38 -6.02 -14.34
C ALA A 61 -3.41 -6.42 -13.26
N LEU A 62 -3.51 -5.65 -12.17
CA LEU A 62 -4.51 -5.81 -11.11
C LEU A 62 -5.79 -4.99 -11.36
N GLY A 63 -5.88 -4.23 -12.46
CA GLY A 63 -7.02 -3.36 -12.76
C GLY A 63 -7.01 -2.03 -12.01
N TYR A 64 -5.87 -1.62 -11.46
CA TYR A 64 -5.70 -0.31 -10.83
C TYR A 64 -5.11 0.71 -11.80
N ASP A 65 -5.53 1.97 -11.62
CA ASP A 65 -4.86 3.13 -12.22
C ASP A 65 -3.90 3.77 -11.22
N LEU A 66 -2.74 4.22 -11.69
CA LEU A 66 -1.73 4.90 -10.89
C LEU A 66 -1.78 6.39 -11.20
N ALA A 67 -2.44 7.15 -10.31
CA ALA A 67 -2.64 8.59 -10.49
C ALA A 67 -1.74 9.41 -9.56
N VAL A 68 -1.25 10.54 -10.08
CA VAL A 68 -0.64 11.59 -9.25
C VAL A 68 -1.76 12.49 -8.75
N ARG A 69 -1.81 12.71 -7.43
CA ARG A 69 -2.67 13.72 -6.83
C ARG A 69 -1.80 14.84 -6.26
N PRO A 70 -2.27 16.10 -6.25
CA PRO A 70 -1.66 17.12 -5.42
C PRO A 70 -1.56 16.60 -3.99
N PHE A 71 -0.48 16.95 -3.29
CA PHE A 71 -0.52 16.87 -1.84
C PHE A 71 -1.74 17.67 -1.40
N GLY A 72 -2.69 17.04 -0.70
CA GLY A 72 -3.78 17.79 -0.08
C GLY A 72 -3.17 18.89 0.76
N ALA A 73 -3.86 20.03 0.92
CA ALA A 73 -3.52 20.94 2.01
C ALA A 73 -3.36 20.07 3.26
N ALA A 74 -2.22 20.17 3.95
CA ALA A 74 -2.02 19.40 5.17
C ALA A 74 -3.30 19.55 6.00
N PRO A 75 -3.90 18.44 6.49
CA PRO A 75 -5.17 18.50 7.17
C PRO A 75 -5.06 19.59 8.22
N THR A 76 -6.04 20.51 8.21
CA THR A 76 -6.00 21.58 9.18
C THR A 76 -6.12 20.97 10.58
N LEU A 77 -5.68 21.70 11.61
CA LEU A 77 -5.87 21.25 12.98
C LEU A 77 -7.34 20.90 13.26
N ASP A 78 -8.28 21.62 12.64
CA ASP A 78 -9.71 21.37 12.76
C ASP A 78 -10.13 20.03 12.14
N ASP A 79 -9.54 19.62 11.00
CA ASP A 79 -9.83 18.35 10.36
C ASP A 79 -9.34 17.18 11.23
N ILE A 80 -8.12 17.29 11.77
CA ILE A 80 -7.53 16.29 12.68
C ILE A 80 -8.34 16.17 13.98
N LEU A 81 -8.75 17.30 14.56
CA LEU A 81 -9.55 17.31 15.79
C LEU A 81 -10.94 16.71 15.56
N ARG A 82 -11.58 16.95 14.41
CA ARG A 82 -12.86 16.34 14.05
C ARG A 82 -12.74 14.82 13.93
N GLU A 83 -11.70 14.33 13.25
CA GLU A 83 -11.43 12.90 13.11
C GLU A 83 -11.17 12.22 14.47
N ASN A 84 -10.31 12.83 15.31
CA ASN A 84 -10.05 12.32 16.66
C ASN A 84 -11.30 12.35 17.55
N ASN A 85 -12.09 13.42 17.52
CA ASN A 85 -13.31 13.51 18.32
C ASN A 85 -14.39 12.52 17.84
N GLN A 86 -14.41 12.16 16.56
CA GLN A 86 -15.26 11.09 16.02
C GLN A 86 -14.76 9.70 16.41
N GLN A 87 -13.44 9.49 16.49
CA GLN A 87 -12.83 8.22 16.91
C GLN A 87 -12.87 7.99 18.43
N TYR A 88 -12.75 9.05 19.24
CA TYR A 88 -12.73 8.98 20.70
C TYR A 88 -14.07 9.36 21.37
N GLY A 89 -15.01 9.98 20.65
CA GLY A 89 -16.34 10.36 21.18
C GLY A 89 -17.33 9.20 21.34
N GLY A 90 -16.94 7.97 20.94
CA GLY A 90 -17.79 6.78 20.97
C GLY A 90 -17.48 5.74 22.06
N GLN A 91 -16.42 5.92 22.86
CA GLN A 91 -16.15 5.05 24.01
C GLN A 91 -16.00 5.90 25.27
N GLY A 92 -16.82 5.55 26.27
CA GLY A 92 -17.10 6.38 27.45
C GLY A 92 -15.85 6.84 28.18
N GLY A 93 -15.85 8.12 28.55
CA GLY A 93 -14.94 8.63 29.55
C GLY A 93 -15.06 7.84 30.86
N PRO A 94 -13.97 7.71 31.64
CA PRO A 94 -14.01 7.02 32.92
C PRO A 94 -15.04 7.71 33.82
N SER A 95 -16.06 6.97 34.23
CA SER A 95 -16.94 7.37 35.31
C SER A 95 -16.17 7.31 36.62
N THR A 96 -16.02 8.48 37.26
CA THR A 96 -15.65 8.74 38.67
C THR A 96 -14.41 8.07 39.24
#